data_AF-A0A9X7CJI5-F1
#
_entry.id   AF-A0A9X7CJI5-F1
#
_cell.length_a   1.000
_cell.length_b   1.000
_cell.length_c   1.000
_cell.angle_alpha   90.00
_cell.angle_beta   90.00
_cell.angle_gamma   90.00
#
_symmetry.space_group_name_H-M   'P 1'
#
loop_
_entity.id
_entity.type
_entity.pdbx_description
1 polymer ?
#
loop_
_entity_poly.entity_id
_entity_poly.type
_entity_poly.pdbx_seq_one_letter_code
_entity_poly.pdbx_strand_id
1 'polypeptide(L)' 'MTKKEMFELLQMIHAVFTNFDITQEKIDTWTTILKEYEFEEIKANCIAYIKTAKFAPKPSDIIKIKNQEHKVAPN' A
#
# COMPACT_ATOMS: atom_id res chain seq x y z
N MET A 1 -10.43 -6.57 -5.10
CA MET A 1 -9.25 -7.49 -5.14
C MET A 1 -9.43 -8.76 -4.29
N THR A 2 -8.62 -9.78 -4.53
CA THR A 2 -8.56 -11.08 -3.82
C THR A 2 -7.38 -11.15 -2.83
N LYS A 3 -7.40 -12.12 -1.90
CA LYS A 3 -6.27 -12.35 -0.96
C LYS A 3 -4.96 -12.71 -1.67
N LYS A 4 -5.03 -13.38 -2.82
CA LYS A 4 -3.85 -13.74 -3.62
C LYS A 4 -3.17 -12.48 -4.16
N GLU A 5 -3.95 -11.60 -4.78
CA GLU A 5 -3.49 -10.30 -5.25
C GLU A 5 -2.94 -9.43 -4.10
N MET A 6 -3.60 -9.46 -2.94
CA MET A 6 -3.13 -8.76 -1.74
C MET A 6 -1.78 -9.30 -1.27
N PHE A 7 -1.59 -10.62 -1.25
CA PHE A 7 -0.31 -11.22 -0.90
C PHE A 7 0.81 -10.79 -1.87
N GLU A 8 0.53 -10.78 -3.17
CA GLU A 8 1.48 -10.30 -4.19
C GLU A 8 1.88 -8.84 -3.96
N LEU A 9 0.93 -7.98 -3.58
CA LEU A 9 1.19 -6.58 -3.26
C LEU A 9 2.06 -6.43 -1.99
N LEU A 10 1.77 -7.19 -0.93
CA LEU A 10 2.57 -7.19 0.30
C LEU A 10 3.98 -7.73 0.08
N GLN A 11 4.15 -8.73 -0.78
CA GLN A 11 5.46 -9.27 -1.19
C GLN A 11 6.32 -8.19 -1.87
N MET A 12 5.72 -7.38 -2.75
CA MET A 12 6.42 -6.26 -3.38
C MET A 12 6.90 -5.23 -2.36
N ILE A 13 6.07 -4.92 -1.36
CA ILE A 13 6.42 -4.00 -0.28
C ILE A 13 7.57 -4.57 0.56
N HIS A 14 7.50 -5.84 0.96
CA HIS A 14 8.56 -6.50 1.72
C HIS A 14 9.90 -6.54 0.96
N ALA A 15 9.87 -6.74 -0.35
CA ALA A 15 11.08 -6.72 -1.17
C ALA A 15 11.81 -5.36 -1.16
N VAL A 16 11.10 -4.26 -0.93
CA VAL A 16 11.68 -2.90 -0.84
C VAL A 16 11.97 -2.52 0.62
N PHE A 17 11.08 -2.87 1.54
CA PHE A 17 11.19 -2.55 2.95
C PHE A 17 11.43 -3.85 3.73
N THR A 18 12.70 -4.13 4.02
CA THR A 18 13.11 -5.35 4.74
C THR A 18 12.51 -5.50 6.13
N ASN A 19 12.04 -4.40 6.74
CA ASN A 19 11.35 -4.40 8.04
C ASN A 19 9.83 -4.60 7.92
N PHE A 20 9.33 -4.96 6.74
CA PHE A 20 7.91 -5.16 6.51
C PHE A 20 7.55 -6.66 6.57
N ASP A 21 7.13 -7.12 7.73
CA ASP A 21 6.62 -8.48 7.89
C ASP A 21 5.27 -8.69 7.22
N ILE A 22 5.10 -9.84 6.56
CA ILE A 22 3.85 -10.26 5.96
C ILE A 22 3.21 -11.31 6.87
N THR A 23 2.05 -10.97 7.43
CA THR A 23 1.27 -11.86 8.29
C THR A 23 -0.12 -12.09 7.69
N GLN A 24 -0.77 -13.20 8.05
CA GLN A 24 -2.17 -13.45 7.64
C GLN A 24 -3.09 -12.32 8.08
N GLU A 25 -2.94 -11.84 9.32
CA GLU A 25 -3.70 -10.69 9.82
C GLU A 25 -3.57 -9.46 8.93
N LYS A 26 -2.36 -9.13 8.44
CA LYS A 26 -2.16 -8.03 7.51
C LYS A 26 -2.83 -8.28 6.17
N ILE A 27 -2.72 -9.50 5.62
CA ILE A 27 -3.37 -9.87 4.35
C ILE A 27 -4.88 -9.70 4.48
N ASP A 28 -5.50 -10.26 5.53
CA ASP A 28 -6.94 -10.16 5.76
C ASP A 28 -7.41 -8.72 5.96
N THR A 29 -6.66 -7.95 6.76
CA THR A 29 -6.96 -6.55 7.05
C THR A 29 -6.87 -5.69 5.79
N TRP A 30 -5.76 -5.79 5.05
CA TRP A 30 -5.57 -5.00 3.83
C TRP A 30 -6.53 -5.41 2.73
N THR A 31 -6.82 -6.72 2.58
CA THR A 31 -7.83 -7.21 1.64
C THR A 31 -9.19 -6.59 1.99
N THR A 32 -9.57 -6.53 3.27
CA THR A 32 -10.86 -5.97 3.69
C THR A 32 -10.95 -4.46 3.41
N ILE A 33 -9.87 -3.71 3.64
CA ILE A 33 -9.82 -2.27 3.40
C ILE A 33 -9.82 -1.95 1.89
N LEU A 34 -9.10 -2.75 1.11
CA LEU A 34 -8.87 -2.49 -0.30
C LEU A 34 -9.79 -3.30 -1.22
N LYS A 35 -10.75 -4.06 -0.67
CA LYS A 35 -11.66 -4.92 -1.44
C LYS A 35 -12.44 -4.15 -2.50
N GLU A 36 -12.72 -2.88 -2.24
CA GLU A 36 -13.51 -1.97 -3.08
C GLU A 36 -12.68 -1.35 -4.22
N TYR A 37 -11.37 -1.56 -4.23
CA TYR A 37 -10.46 -1.03 -5.25
C TYR A 37 -9.95 -2.13 -6.17
N GLU A 38 -9.64 -1.73 -7.40
CA GLU A 38 -9.03 -2.59 -8.41
C GLU A 38 -7.56 -2.84 -8.09
N PHE A 39 -7.11 -4.08 -8.26
CA PHE A 39 -5.74 -4.47 -7.95
C PHE A 39 -4.70 -3.67 -8.75
N GLU A 40 -4.95 -3.45 -10.04
CA GLU A 40 -4.03 -2.69 -10.91
C GLU A 40 -3.88 -1.24 -10.45
N GLU A 41 -4.96 -0.59 -10.01
CA GLU A 41 -4.93 0.77 -9.49
C GLU A 41 -4.08 0.86 -8.22
N ILE A 42 -4.37 -0.01 -7.26
CA ILE A 42 -3.63 -0.04 -5.99
C ILE A 42 -2.16 -0.41 -6.20
N LYS A 43 -1.87 -1.34 -7.11
CA LYS A 43 -0.50 -1.72 -7.46
C LYS A 43 0.26 -0.53 -8.07
N ALA A 44 -0.35 0.20 -9.01
CA ALA A 44 0.28 1.38 -9.60
C ALA A 44 0.55 2.47 -8.56
N ASN A 45 -0.40 2.72 -7.65
CA ASN A 45 -0.22 3.68 -6.55
C ASN A 45 0.86 3.23 -5.57
N CYS A 46 0.90 1.94 -5.22
CA CYS A 46 1.94 1.36 -4.38
C CYS A 46 3.32 1.55 -5.02
N ILE A 47 3.47 1.23 -6.30
CA ILE A 47 4.74 1.45 -7.03
C ILE A 47 5.14 2.93 -7.03
N ALA A 48 4.19 3.86 -7.19
CA ALA A 48 4.48 5.29 -7.11
C ALA A 48 4.95 5.72 -5.71
N TYR A 49 4.33 5.19 -4.66
CA TYR A 49 4.69 5.49 -3.27
C TYR A 49 6.08 4.95 -2.92
N ILE A 50 6.34 3.66 -3.16
CA ILE A 50 7.61 3.00 -2.77
C ILE A 50 8.83 3.61 -3.48
N LYS A 51 8.66 4.25 -4.64
CA LYS A 51 9.75 4.96 -5.35
C LYS A 51 10.30 6.16 -4.59
N THR A 52 9.52 6.76 -3.70
CA THR A 52 9.88 8.01 -3.02
C THR A 52 9.85 7.91 -1.50
N ALA A 53 9.16 6.90 -0.97
CA ALA A 53 8.95 6.73 0.46
C ALA A 53 10.17 6.16 1.18
N LYS A 54 10.43 6.69 2.38
CA LYS A 54 11.45 6.17 3.31
C LYS A 54 10.92 5.06 4.22
N PHE A 55 9.60 4.89 4.28
CA PHE A 55 8.92 3.97 5.19
C PHE A 55 7.89 3.13 4.44
N ALA A 56 7.61 1.93 4.95
CA ALA A 56 6.62 1.04 4.35
C ALA A 56 5.23 1.70 4.32
N PRO A 57 4.47 1.55 3.22
CA PRO A 57 3.13 2.10 3.10
C PRO A 57 2.14 1.45 4.07
N LYS A 58 1.13 2.22 4.43
CA LYS A 58 -0.15 1.73 4.98
C LYS A 58 -1.18 1.64 3.85
N PRO A 59 -2.31 0.94 4.04
CA PRO A 59 -3.40 0.88 3.05
C PRO A 59 -3.86 2.28 2.60
N SER A 60 -3.90 3.25 3.51
CA SER A 60 -4.30 4.63 3.22
C SER A 60 -3.32 5.37 2.29
N ASP A 61 -2.03 5.05 2.33
CA ASP A 61 -1.01 5.75 1.56
C ASP A 61 -1.04 5.38 0.06
N ILE A 62 -1.56 4.19 -0.23
CA ILE A 62 -1.68 3.63 -1.59
C ILE A 62 -3.09 3.77 -2.17
N ILE A 63 -4.06 4.19 -1.36
CA ILE A 63 -5.34 4.67 -1.86
C ILE A 63 -5.11 6.09 -2.38
N LYS A 64 -5.29 6.30 -3.69
CA LYS A 64 -5.27 7.66 -4.25
C LYS A 64 -6.48 8.42 -3.73
N ILE A 65 -6.34 9.09 -2.60
CA ILE A 65 -7.23 10.19 -2.26
C ILE A 65 -6.90 11.27 -3.29
N LYS A 66 -7.77 11.49 -4.28
CA LYS A 66 -7.61 12.52 -5.32
C LYS A 66 -7.33 13.94 -4.78
N ASN A 67 -7.37 14.17 -3.47
CA ASN A 67 -7.18 15.45 -2.78
C ASN A 67 -6.29 15.37 -1.52
N GLN A 68 -5.04 14.95 -1.65
CA GLN A 68 -4.04 15.22 -0.61
C GLN A 68 -2.80 15.81 -1.29
N GLU A 69 -2.90 17.09 -1.66
CA GLU A 69 -1.78 18.01 -1.40
C GLU A 69 -1.34 17.73 0.03
N HIS A 70 -0.25 16.97 0.17
CA HIS A 70 0.45 16.87 1.44
C HIS A 70 0.95 18.29 1.70
N LYS A 71 0.14 19.09 2.41
CA LYS A 71 0.59 20.31 3.05
C LYS A 71 1.67 19.88 4.01
N VAL A 72 2.91 19.89 3.53
CA VAL A 72 4.10 19.99 4.36
C VAL A 72 3.82 21.11 5.34
N ALA A 73 3.61 20.75 6.60
CA ALA A 73 3.56 21.73 7.68
C ALA A 73 4.90 22.47 7.66
N PRO A 74 4.92 23.80 7.48
CA PRO A 74 6.15 24.55 7.64
C PRO A 74 6.50 24.56 9.12
N ASN A 75 7.75 24.26 9.45
CA ASN A 75 8.35 24.65 10.72
C ASN A 75 9.75 25.19 10.47
#